data_AF-A0A2V8QV65-F1
#
_entry.id   AF-A0A2V8QV65-F1
#
_cell.length_a   1.000
_cell.length_b   1.000
_cell.length_c   1.000
_cell.angle_alpha   90.00
_cell.angle_beta   90.00
_cell.angle_gamma   90.00
#
_symmetry.space_group_name_H-M   'P 1'
#
loop_
_entity.id
_entity.type
_entity.pdbx_description
1 polymer ?
#
loop_
_entity_poly.entity_id
_entity_poly.type
_entity_poly.pdbx_seq_one_letter_code
_entity_poly.pdbx_strand_id
1 'polypeptide(L)'
;MAAAALVFTGAALRAAAQRKATPRPAEQSAPQKVSARPEDQGKTADAGSSSNTAASSAGKTKEDPNAAHYAYEFEQPDFFVYFVHIEHDDRGHGSIRFERRSDTEQLTDPLEISPAAMERIRARYAALKFLDSAENYQGQRTYPNQGKTKLTLRQGGRGRTAEFNYSQNADAQGLADEYRRVSEQALFVFDINVALESQPLETPKLIDRLDSLINSNFISDRQQLVPLLRQLAEDERVPLVGRNQAARILKKLEKQGQ
;
A
#
# COMPACT_ATOMS: atom_id res chain seq x y z
N MET A 1 53.78 -0.60 -28.56
CA MET A 1 54.74 0.25 -27.83
C MET A 1 53.94 1.37 -27.17
N ALA A 2 53.89 1.61 -25.87
CA ALA A 2 54.63 1.13 -24.72
C ALA A 2 53.68 1.06 -23.50
N ALA A 3 54.04 0.19 -22.55
CA ALA A 3 53.33 -0.07 -21.30
C ALA A 3 53.78 0.88 -20.18
N ALA A 4 52.92 1.09 -19.18
CA ALA A 4 53.34 1.50 -17.83
C ALA A 4 52.30 1.00 -16.80
N ALA A 5 52.69 -0.06 -16.09
CA ALA A 5 52.03 -0.57 -14.91
C ALA A 5 52.49 0.23 -13.68
N LEU A 6 51.61 0.44 -12.71
CA LEU A 6 52.00 0.91 -11.38
C LEU A 6 51.37 0.01 -10.32
N VAL A 7 52.26 -0.68 -9.62
CA VAL A 7 52.03 -1.60 -8.51
C VAL A 7 52.03 -0.79 -7.23
N PHE A 8 51.05 -1.00 -6.36
CA PHE A 8 51.15 -0.64 -4.94
C PHE A 8 51.00 -1.92 -4.10
N THR A 9 52.12 -2.31 -3.50
CA THR A 9 52.23 -3.28 -2.41
C THR A 9 52.37 -2.53 -1.09
N GLY A 10 51.64 -2.95 -0.06
CA GLY A 10 51.81 -2.44 1.30
C GLY A 10 50.92 -3.18 2.29
N ALA A 11 51.46 -4.24 2.90
CA ALA A 11 50.87 -5.01 3.98
C ALA A 11 51.17 -4.36 5.35
N ALA A 12 50.28 -4.54 6.36
CA ALA A 12 50.64 -5.11 7.68
C ALA A 12 49.56 -4.97 8.77
N LEU A 13 49.16 -6.14 9.30
CA LEU A 13 49.01 -6.56 10.71
C LEU A 13 47.96 -5.99 11.70
N ARG A 14 47.29 -6.99 12.33
CA ARG A 14 46.79 -7.11 13.73
C ARG A 14 45.50 -6.34 14.06
N ALA A 15 44.55 -6.85 14.86
CA ALA A 15 44.62 -7.85 15.92
C ALA A 15 43.31 -8.64 16.06
N ALA A 16 43.45 -9.86 16.59
CA ALA A 16 42.37 -10.73 17.03
C ALA A 16 41.71 -10.22 18.33
N ALA A 17 40.40 -10.39 18.45
CA ALA A 17 39.72 -10.45 19.73
C ALA A 17 38.66 -11.56 19.69
N GLN A 18 39.04 -12.69 20.27
CA GLN A 18 38.20 -13.83 20.58
C GLN A 18 37.14 -13.41 21.60
N ARG A 19 35.85 -13.57 21.28
CA ARG A 19 34.79 -13.61 22.30
C ARG A 19 34.47 -15.06 22.59
N LYS A 20 34.89 -15.49 23.78
CA LYS A 20 34.59 -16.79 24.39
C LYS A 20 33.07 -16.94 24.54
N ALA A 21 32.56 -18.04 24.00
CA ALA A 21 31.25 -18.59 24.33
C ALA A 21 31.34 -19.28 25.69
N THR A 22 30.40 -18.98 26.58
CA THR A 22 30.18 -19.71 27.84
C THR A 22 28.93 -20.57 27.65
N PRO A 23 29.00 -21.90 27.78
CA PRO A 23 27.83 -22.75 27.75
C PRO A 23 27.07 -22.66 29.07
N ARG A 24 25.76 -22.43 28.99
CA ARG A 24 24.84 -22.46 30.14
C ARG A 24 24.42 -23.92 30.38
N PRO A 25 24.46 -24.43 31.62
CA PRO A 25 24.07 -25.80 31.93
C PRO A 25 22.58 -26.04 31.71
N ALA A 26 22.27 -27.20 31.13
CA ALA A 26 20.94 -27.79 31.13
C ALA A 26 20.61 -28.27 32.55
N GLU A 27 19.46 -27.85 33.07
CA GLU A 27 18.88 -28.39 34.30
C GLU A 27 17.53 -28.98 33.96
N GLN A 28 17.46 -30.32 34.04
CA GLN A 28 16.25 -31.12 34.01
C GLN A 28 15.42 -30.81 35.25
N SER A 29 14.10 -30.69 35.10
CA SER A 29 13.12 -31.14 36.09
C SER A 29 11.73 -31.19 35.46
N ALA A 30 11.32 -32.39 35.06
CA ALA A 30 9.92 -32.75 34.96
C ALA A 30 9.39 -33.08 36.37
N PRO A 31 8.11 -32.82 36.65
CA PRO A 31 7.29 -33.94 37.10
C PRO A 31 5.94 -33.99 36.38
N GLN A 32 5.61 -35.20 35.93
CA GLN A 32 4.24 -35.62 35.65
C GLN A 32 3.39 -35.53 36.92
N LYS A 33 2.17 -35.00 36.80
CA LYS A 33 1.05 -35.54 37.59
C LYS A 33 -0.30 -35.37 36.89
N VAL A 34 -0.89 -36.53 36.68
CA VAL A 34 -2.25 -36.87 36.29
C VAL A 34 -3.29 -36.15 37.18
N SER A 35 -4.35 -35.60 36.57
CA SER A 35 -5.70 -35.77 37.11
C SER A 35 -6.76 -35.56 36.02
N ALA A 36 -7.68 -36.51 35.94
CA ALA A 36 -8.75 -36.61 34.98
C ALA A 36 -10.09 -36.12 35.57
N ARG A 37 -10.99 -35.73 34.65
CA ARG A 37 -12.47 -35.72 34.72
C ARG A 37 -13.14 -34.65 35.64
N PRO A 38 -14.42 -34.26 35.40
CA PRO A 38 -15.36 -34.77 34.40
C PRO A 38 -16.13 -33.76 33.54
N GLU A 39 -16.63 -34.32 32.44
CA GLU A 39 -17.77 -33.85 31.65
C GLU A 39 -18.95 -33.48 32.54
N ASP A 40 -19.58 -32.34 32.27
CA ASP A 40 -20.95 -32.09 32.71
C ASP A 40 -21.81 -31.69 31.51
N GLN A 41 -22.87 -32.47 31.32
CA GLN A 41 -23.90 -32.31 30.31
C GLN A 41 -25.02 -31.46 30.92
N GLY A 42 -25.22 -30.26 30.41
CA GLY A 42 -26.36 -29.40 30.76
C GLY A 42 -27.15 -29.01 29.51
N LYS A 43 -28.34 -29.57 29.39
CA LYS A 43 -29.28 -29.47 28.25
C LYS A 43 -30.50 -28.66 28.67
N THR A 44 -30.74 -27.50 28.05
CA THR A 44 -32.05 -26.78 27.96
C THR A 44 -31.93 -25.77 26.80
N ALA A 45 -32.58 -25.96 25.65
CA ALA A 45 -34.00 -25.71 25.34
C ALA A 45 -34.36 -24.21 25.21
N ASP A 46 -34.70 -23.83 23.97
CA ASP A 46 -35.56 -22.73 23.48
C ASP A 46 -35.54 -21.36 24.15
N ALA A 47 -35.00 -20.37 23.43
CA ALA A 47 -35.68 -19.09 23.21
C ALA A 47 -35.11 -18.44 21.95
N GLY A 48 -35.94 -18.36 20.91
CA GLY A 48 -35.63 -17.60 19.70
C GLY A 48 -35.42 -16.13 20.02
N SER A 49 -34.32 -15.57 19.53
CA SER A 49 -34.14 -14.14 19.45
C SER A 49 -33.59 -13.81 18.06
N SER A 50 -34.54 -13.65 17.13
CA SER A 50 -34.34 -12.94 15.88
C SER A 50 -33.95 -11.51 16.19
N SER A 51 -32.66 -11.19 16.17
CA SER A 51 -32.18 -9.81 16.14
C SER A 51 -31.63 -9.51 14.75
N ASN A 52 -32.49 -8.87 13.96
CA ASN A 52 -32.23 -8.03 12.80
C ASN A 52 -30.76 -7.94 12.35
N THR A 53 -30.40 -8.77 11.37
CA THR A 53 -29.40 -8.38 10.37
C THR A 53 -30.00 -7.24 9.55
N ALA A 54 -29.86 -6.01 10.05
CA ALA A 54 -30.05 -4.81 9.26
C ALA A 54 -28.94 -4.81 8.19
N ALA A 55 -29.23 -5.47 7.07
CA ALA A 55 -28.55 -5.22 5.82
C ALA A 55 -28.70 -3.74 5.54
N SER A 56 -27.61 -2.99 5.69
CA SER A 56 -27.44 -1.67 5.13
C SER A 56 -27.57 -1.79 3.61
N SER A 57 -28.81 -1.76 3.12
CA SER A 57 -29.10 -1.44 1.73
C SER A 57 -28.80 0.04 1.53
N ALA A 58 -27.51 0.38 1.51
CA ALA A 58 -27.04 1.61 0.93
C ALA A 58 -27.56 1.63 -0.51
N GLY A 59 -28.30 2.67 -0.85
CA GLY A 59 -29.00 2.79 -2.11
C GLY A 59 -28.06 2.52 -3.28
N LYS A 60 -28.36 1.48 -4.06
CA LYS A 60 -27.85 1.37 -5.42
C LYS A 60 -28.45 2.53 -6.20
N THR A 61 -27.75 3.66 -6.20
CA THR A 61 -27.85 4.65 -7.26
C THR A 61 -27.80 3.86 -8.56
N LYS A 62 -28.78 4.06 -9.46
CA LYS A 62 -28.73 3.50 -10.82
C LYS A 62 -27.41 3.95 -11.44
N GLU A 63 -26.40 3.08 -11.37
CA GLU A 63 -25.17 3.27 -12.12
C GLU A 63 -25.55 3.28 -13.59
N ASP A 64 -25.06 4.29 -14.30
CA ASP A 64 -25.18 4.34 -15.74
C ASP A 64 -24.56 3.05 -16.29
N PRO A 65 -25.29 2.22 -17.05
CA PRO A 65 -24.75 1.00 -17.63
C PRO A 65 -23.56 1.25 -18.57
N ASN A 66 -23.34 2.51 -18.96
CA ASN A 66 -22.21 2.95 -19.75
C ASN A 66 -21.08 3.61 -18.94
N ALA A 67 -21.19 3.66 -17.60
CA ALA A 67 -20.14 4.17 -16.73
C ALA A 67 -18.86 3.34 -16.87
N ALA A 68 -17.72 4.03 -16.92
CA ALA A 68 -16.43 3.37 -16.92
C ALA A 68 -16.10 2.87 -15.52
N HIS A 69 -15.62 1.63 -15.45
CA HIS A 69 -15.12 1.00 -14.24
C HIS A 69 -13.69 0.56 -14.45
N TYR A 70 -12.83 0.95 -13.52
CA TYR A 70 -11.40 0.77 -13.59
C TYR A 70 -10.96 -0.17 -12.49
N ALA A 71 -10.07 -1.10 -12.83
CA ALA A 71 -9.44 -1.99 -11.87
C ALA A 71 -7.93 -2.06 -12.13
N TYR A 72 -7.17 -1.97 -11.04
CA TYR A 72 -5.72 -2.11 -11.02
C TYR A 72 -5.35 -3.18 -10.01
N GLU A 73 -4.45 -4.06 -10.40
CA GLU A 73 -3.90 -5.10 -9.53
C GLU A 73 -2.37 -5.10 -9.66
N PHE A 74 -1.71 -5.22 -8.52
CA PHE A 74 -0.26 -5.33 -8.40
C PHE A 74 0.09 -6.49 -7.48
N GLU A 75 1.04 -7.31 -7.93
CA GLU A 75 1.54 -8.45 -7.17
C GLU A 75 3.07 -8.49 -7.20
N GLN A 76 3.69 -8.53 -6.03
CA GLN A 76 5.11 -8.80 -5.85
C GLN A 76 5.34 -9.57 -4.54
N PRO A 77 5.51 -10.91 -4.60
CA PRO A 77 5.71 -11.75 -3.42
C PRO A 77 6.80 -11.27 -2.47
N ASP A 78 7.89 -10.69 -2.98
CA ASP A 78 9.05 -10.26 -2.18
C ASP A 78 8.87 -8.94 -1.43
N PHE A 79 7.80 -8.20 -1.69
CA PHE A 79 7.55 -6.92 -1.04
C PHE A 79 6.84 -7.08 0.31
N PHE A 80 6.97 -6.06 1.17
CA PHE A 80 6.25 -6.03 2.44
C PHE A 80 4.72 -5.94 2.22
N VAL A 81 4.29 -5.02 1.36
CA VAL A 81 2.95 -5.02 0.75
C VAL A 81 3.08 -5.76 -0.57
N TYR A 82 2.64 -7.02 -0.60
CA TYR A 82 2.89 -7.90 -1.75
C TYR A 82 1.72 -7.95 -2.73
N PHE A 83 0.53 -7.52 -2.32
CA PHE A 83 -0.65 -7.46 -3.17
C PHE A 83 -1.39 -6.15 -2.93
N VAL A 84 -1.80 -5.51 -4.04
CA VAL A 84 -2.70 -4.35 -4.03
C VAL A 84 -3.72 -4.51 -5.15
N HIS A 85 -4.99 -4.26 -4.83
CA HIS A 85 -6.09 -4.22 -5.78
C HIS A 85 -6.91 -2.95 -5.56
N ILE A 86 -7.05 -2.13 -6.60
CA ILE A 86 -7.84 -0.91 -6.60
C ILE A 86 -8.98 -1.09 -7.59
N GLU A 87 -10.20 -0.78 -7.16
CA GLU A 87 -11.37 -0.65 -8.02
C GLU A 87 -11.97 0.73 -7.84
N HIS A 88 -12.28 1.44 -8.92
CA HIS A 88 -12.95 2.74 -8.84
C HIS A 88 -13.85 3.01 -10.03
N ASP A 89 -14.83 3.89 -9.82
CA ASP A 89 -15.69 4.42 -10.86
C ASP A 89 -15.01 5.54 -11.66
N ASP A 90 -15.73 6.10 -12.63
CA ASP A 90 -15.23 7.21 -13.42
C ASP A 90 -15.05 8.49 -12.60
N ARG A 91 -15.63 8.64 -11.41
CA ARG A 91 -15.40 9.79 -10.53
C ARG A 91 -14.17 9.64 -9.64
N GLY A 92 -13.55 8.45 -9.63
CA GLY A 92 -12.42 8.13 -8.76
C GLY A 92 -12.86 7.64 -7.37
N HIS A 93 -14.14 7.37 -7.16
CA HIS A 93 -14.64 6.76 -5.93
C HIS A 93 -14.56 5.24 -6.03
N GLY A 94 -14.05 4.61 -4.99
CA GLY A 94 -13.77 3.19 -5.06
C GLY A 94 -13.31 2.59 -3.75
N SER A 95 -12.55 1.51 -3.88
CA SER A 95 -11.91 0.83 -2.75
C SER A 95 -10.50 0.41 -3.12
N ILE A 96 -9.64 0.38 -2.12
CA ILE A 96 -8.34 -0.25 -2.18
C ILE A 96 -8.34 -1.46 -1.26
N ARG A 97 -7.74 -2.54 -1.74
CA ARG A 97 -7.54 -3.77 -1.02
C ARG A 97 -6.07 -4.15 -1.07
N PHE A 98 -5.49 -4.54 0.04
CA PHE A 98 -4.06 -4.87 0.08
C PHE A 98 -3.74 -5.94 1.11
N GLU A 99 -2.61 -6.61 0.89
CA GLU A 99 -2.09 -7.65 1.79
C GLU A 99 -0.64 -7.36 2.13
N ARG A 100 -0.30 -7.56 3.42
CA ARG A 100 1.03 -7.33 3.97
C ARG A 100 1.57 -8.60 4.59
N ARG A 101 2.88 -8.81 4.52
CA ARG A 101 3.52 -10.02 5.07
C ARG A 101 3.32 -10.20 6.58
N SER A 102 3.08 -9.12 7.32
CA SER A 102 2.81 -9.14 8.76
C SER A 102 1.38 -9.48 9.13
N ASP A 103 0.45 -9.35 8.19
CA ASP A 103 -0.98 -9.35 8.47
C ASP A 103 -1.57 -10.70 8.10
N THR A 104 -2.50 -11.19 8.92
CA THR A 104 -3.16 -12.48 8.68
C THR A 104 -4.41 -12.32 7.78
N GLU A 105 -4.90 -11.09 7.64
CA GLU A 105 -6.13 -10.78 6.92
C GLU A 105 -5.87 -9.74 5.82
N GLN A 106 -6.71 -9.80 4.80
CA GLN A 106 -6.74 -8.85 3.71
C GLN A 106 -7.44 -7.56 4.18
N LEU A 107 -6.78 -6.42 4.01
CA LEU A 107 -7.29 -5.12 4.42
C LEU A 107 -8.00 -4.43 3.25
N THR A 108 -9.14 -3.80 3.52
CA THR A 108 -9.92 -3.03 2.54
C THR A 108 -10.26 -1.67 3.13
N ASP A 109 -10.06 -0.60 2.37
CA ASP A 109 -10.35 0.78 2.77
C ASP A 109 -11.04 1.52 1.60
N PRO A 110 -11.96 2.47 1.86
CA PRO A 110 -12.48 3.34 0.82
C PRO A 110 -11.35 4.13 0.16
N LEU A 111 -11.44 4.28 -1.16
CA LEU A 111 -10.49 5.03 -1.95
C LEU A 111 -11.18 6.21 -2.64
N GLU A 112 -10.57 7.37 -2.54
CA GLU A 112 -10.90 8.52 -3.38
C GLU A 112 -9.67 8.91 -4.17
N ILE A 113 -9.78 8.92 -5.49
CA ILE A 113 -8.73 9.38 -6.40
C ILE A 113 -9.08 10.82 -6.78
N SER A 114 -8.13 11.74 -6.62
CA SER A 114 -8.38 13.15 -6.91
C SER A 114 -8.76 13.37 -8.39
N PRO A 115 -9.50 14.45 -8.70
CA PRO A 115 -9.84 14.79 -10.09
C PRO A 115 -8.61 14.91 -11.00
N ALA A 116 -7.53 15.53 -10.50
CA ALA A 116 -6.28 15.68 -11.25
C ALA A 116 -5.59 14.34 -11.55
N ALA A 117 -5.66 13.39 -10.62
CA ALA A 117 -5.15 12.04 -10.83
C ALA A 117 -6.03 11.25 -11.81
N MET A 118 -7.35 11.38 -11.69
CA MET A 118 -8.32 10.78 -12.61
C MET A 118 -8.14 11.28 -14.05
N GLU A 119 -7.87 12.57 -14.25
CA GLU A 119 -7.57 13.12 -15.57
C GLU A 119 -6.33 12.45 -16.19
N ARG A 120 -5.26 12.25 -15.42
CA ARG A 120 -4.06 11.54 -15.89
C ARG A 120 -4.35 10.08 -16.22
N ILE A 121 -5.14 9.39 -15.40
CA ILE A 121 -5.54 8.00 -15.64
C ILE A 121 -6.34 7.89 -16.95
N ARG A 122 -7.38 8.72 -17.10
CA ARG A 122 -8.22 8.73 -18.31
C ARG A 122 -7.44 9.07 -19.56
N ALA A 123 -6.57 10.08 -19.50
CA ALA A 123 -5.75 10.49 -20.63
C ALA A 123 -4.89 9.33 -21.16
N ARG A 124 -4.32 8.52 -20.26
CA ARG A 124 -3.50 7.36 -20.64
C ARG A 124 -4.34 6.22 -21.22
N TYR A 125 -5.47 5.89 -20.60
CA TYR A 125 -6.39 4.89 -21.17
C TYR A 125 -6.88 5.29 -22.58
N ALA A 126 -7.16 6.58 -22.79
CA ALA A 126 -7.54 7.12 -24.09
C ALA A 126 -6.38 7.07 -25.10
N ALA A 127 -5.17 7.45 -24.72
CA ALA A 127 -3.97 7.37 -25.57
C ALA A 127 -3.69 5.93 -26.04
N LEU A 128 -3.89 4.96 -25.14
CA LEU A 128 -3.76 3.53 -25.44
C LEU A 128 -4.89 2.96 -26.32
N LYS A 129 -5.97 3.74 -26.54
CA LYS A 129 -7.25 3.24 -27.09
C LYS A 129 -7.63 1.92 -26.45
N PHE A 130 -7.55 1.86 -25.12
CA PHE A 130 -7.37 0.61 -24.40
C PHE A 130 -8.44 -0.43 -24.72
N LEU A 131 -9.73 -0.06 -24.79
CA LEU A 131 -10.80 -1.02 -25.10
C LEU A 131 -10.78 -1.55 -26.54
N ASP A 132 -10.19 -0.82 -27.48
CA ASP A 132 -10.12 -1.16 -28.90
C ASP A 132 -8.77 -1.80 -29.30
N SER A 133 -7.76 -1.68 -28.43
CA SER A 133 -6.43 -2.21 -28.69
C SER A 133 -6.32 -3.68 -28.28
N ALA A 134 -5.52 -4.45 -29.05
CA ALA A 134 -5.11 -5.82 -28.73
C ALA A 134 -3.60 -5.90 -28.42
N GLU A 135 -2.95 -4.75 -28.21
CA GLU A 135 -1.51 -4.66 -27.96
C GLU A 135 -1.09 -5.41 -26.69
N ASN A 136 0.00 -6.15 -26.75
CA ASN A 136 0.63 -6.69 -25.56
C ASN A 136 1.62 -5.66 -25.00
N TYR A 137 1.32 -5.11 -23.82
CA TYR A 137 2.18 -4.09 -23.18
C TYR A 137 3.42 -4.68 -22.51
N GLN A 138 3.57 -6.01 -22.45
CA GLN A 138 4.78 -6.65 -21.95
C GLN A 138 5.99 -6.27 -22.81
N GLY A 139 6.96 -5.60 -22.20
CA GLY A 139 8.23 -5.29 -22.83
C GLY A 139 9.05 -6.55 -23.14
N GLN A 140 10.00 -6.43 -24.06
CA GLN A 140 10.88 -7.53 -24.47
C GLN A 140 11.71 -8.13 -23.31
N ARG A 141 11.95 -7.33 -22.27
CA ARG A 141 12.65 -7.75 -21.05
C ARG A 141 11.64 -7.93 -19.94
N THR A 142 11.84 -9.01 -19.19
CA THR A 142 11.07 -9.33 -17.98
C THR A 142 11.93 -8.95 -16.77
N TYR A 143 11.34 -8.21 -15.83
CA TYR A 143 11.94 -7.87 -14.55
C TYR A 143 11.09 -8.44 -13.41
N PRO A 144 11.33 -9.70 -12.98
CA PRO A 144 10.51 -10.35 -11.95
C PRO A 144 10.46 -9.59 -10.63
N ASN A 145 11.53 -8.87 -10.29
CA ASN A 145 11.63 -8.07 -9.07
C ASN A 145 10.78 -6.79 -9.08
N GLN A 146 10.24 -6.35 -10.22
CA GLN A 146 9.36 -5.17 -10.29
C GLN A 146 7.90 -5.49 -9.95
N GLY A 147 7.55 -6.77 -9.83
CA GLY A 147 6.18 -7.21 -9.66
C GLY A 147 5.40 -7.27 -10.97
N LYS A 148 4.21 -7.84 -10.90
CA LYS A 148 3.26 -7.97 -12.01
C LYS A 148 2.17 -6.92 -11.84
N THR A 149 1.86 -6.21 -12.90
CA THR A 149 0.75 -5.26 -12.98
C THR A 149 -0.32 -5.81 -13.90
N LYS A 150 -1.58 -5.61 -13.50
CA LYS A 150 -2.76 -5.92 -14.28
C LYS A 150 -3.68 -4.72 -14.29
N LEU A 151 -4.00 -4.24 -15.49
CA LEU A 151 -4.89 -3.12 -15.73
C LEU A 151 -6.17 -3.64 -16.37
N THR A 152 -7.31 -3.23 -15.84
CA THR A 152 -8.62 -3.61 -16.37
C THR A 152 -9.49 -2.38 -16.53
N LEU A 153 -10.14 -2.26 -17.68
CA LEU A 153 -11.14 -1.23 -17.95
C LEU A 153 -12.39 -1.92 -18.48
N ARG A 154 -13.54 -1.58 -17.91
CA ARG A 154 -14.87 -2.01 -18.36
C ARG A 154 -15.72 -0.77 -18.64
N GLN A 155 -16.38 -0.71 -19.79
CA GLN A 155 -17.26 0.39 -20.18
C GLN A 155 -18.25 -0.07 -21.24
N GLY A 156 -19.53 0.26 -21.08
CA GLY A 156 -20.56 0.01 -22.11
C GLY A 156 -20.68 -1.46 -22.52
N GLY A 157 -20.58 -2.38 -21.56
CA GLY A 157 -20.61 -3.83 -21.81
C GLY A 157 -19.33 -4.41 -22.43
N ARG A 158 -18.33 -3.58 -22.73
CA ARG A 158 -17.01 -4.00 -23.21
C ARG A 158 -16.04 -4.03 -22.03
N GLY A 159 -15.03 -4.89 -22.10
CA GLY A 159 -13.97 -4.93 -21.11
C GLY A 159 -12.68 -5.47 -21.68
N ARG A 160 -11.56 -4.96 -21.19
CA ARG A 160 -10.23 -5.47 -21.49
C ARG A 160 -9.40 -5.53 -20.22
N THR A 161 -8.56 -6.56 -20.15
CA THR A 161 -7.51 -6.69 -19.14
C THR A 161 -6.18 -6.85 -19.85
N ALA A 162 -5.15 -6.17 -19.34
CA ALA A 162 -3.78 -6.30 -19.81
C ALA A 162 -2.84 -6.54 -18.63
N GLU A 163 -1.89 -7.46 -18.79
CA GLU A 163 -0.95 -7.85 -17.76
C GLU A 163 0.48 -7.69 -18.27
N PHE A 164 1.35 -7.09 -17.45
CA PHE A 164 2.77 -6.92 -17.74
C PHE A 164 3.53 -6.62 -16.45
N ASN A 165 4.84 -6.89 -16.42
CA ASN A 165 5.70 -6.41 -15.34
C ASN A 165 6.40 -5.10 -15.65
N TYR A 166 6.74 -4.91 -16.92
CA TYR A 166 7.41 -3.74 -17.46
C TYR A 166 6.90 -3.48 -18.88
N SER A 167 6.67 -2.22 -19.22
CA SER A 167 6.23 -1.80 -20.54
C SER A 167 7.19 -0.79 -21.17
N GLN A 168 7.45 -0.94 -22.46
CA GLN A 168 8.12 0.09 -23.28
C GLN A 168 7.13 1.14 -23.81
N ASN A 169 5.83 0.81 -23.80
CA ASN A 169 4.78 1.77 -24.09
C ASN A 169 4.65 2.75 -22.91
N ALA A 170 4.96 4.02 -23.17
CA ALA A 170 5.04 5.07 -22.16
C ALA A 170 3.71 5.33 -21.45
N ASP A 171 2.58 5.15 -22.14
CA ASP A 171 1.26 5.34 -21.56
C ASP A 171 0.85 4.18 -20.66
N ALA A 172 1.12 2.93 -21.07
CA ALA A 172 0.86 1.76 -20.24
C ALA A 172 1.74 1.75 -18.98
N GLN A 173 3.04 2.07 -19.13
CA GLN A 173 3.94 2.18 -17.98
C GLN A 173 3.53 3.35 -17.07
N GLY A 174 3.25 4.52 -17.64
CA GLY A 174 2.85 5.67 -16.86
C GLY A 174 1.51 5.50 -16.15
N LEU A 175 0.62 4.64 -16.67
CA LEU A 175 -0.64 4.28 -16.04
C LEU A 175 -0.41 3.35 -14.85
N ALA A 176 0.44 2.34 -15.00
CA ALA A 176 0.89 1.51 -13.87
C ALA A 176 1.55 2.36 -12.77
N ASP A 177 2.41 3.30 -13.15
CA ASP A 177 3.09 4.19 -12.20
C ASP A 177 2.13 5.16 -11.49
N GLU A 178 1.08 5.63 -12.19
CA GLU A 178 0.03 6.44 -11.56
C GLU A 178 -0.73 5.64 -10.51
N TYR A 179 -1.15 4.42 -10.83
CA TYR A 179 -1.82 3.56 -9.84
C TYR A 179 -0.90 3.16 -8.67
N ARG A 180 0.40 2.96 -8.90
CA ARG A 180 1.37 2.75 -7.81
C ARG A 180 1.41 3.96 -6.87
N ARG A 181 1.42 5.18 -7.41
CA ARG A 181 1.36 6.41 -6.61
C ARG A 181 0.05 6.56 -5.83
N VAL A 182 -1.08 6.21 -6.44
CA VAL A 182 -2.39 6.18 -5.77
C VAL A 182 -2.37 5.16 -4.62
N SER A 183 -1.83 3.96 -4.89
CA SER A 183 -1.71 2.89 -3.90
C SER A 183 -0.84 3.31 -2.71
N GLU A 184 0.35 3.86 -2.97
CA GLU A 184 1.26 4.32 -1.91
C GLU A 184 0.63 5.44 -1.08
N GLN A 185 -0.05 6.39 -1.72
CA GLN A 185 -0.78 7.44 -1.01
C GLN A 185 -1.86 6.86 -0.10
N ALA A 186 -2.70 5.94 -0.62
CA ALA A 186 -3.80 5.34 0.14
C ALA A 186 -3.30 4.49 1.32
N LEU A 187 -2.30 3.63 1.09
CA LEU A 187 -1.64 2.84 2.14
C LEU A 187 -1.08 3.74 3.24
N PHE A 188 -0.50 4.86 2.84
CA PHE A 188 0.10 5.78 3.79
C PHE A 188 -0.94 6.53 4.63
N VAL A 189 -2.07 6.94 4.02
CA VAL A 189 -3.22 7.50 4.74
C VAL A 189 -3.78 6.48 5.74
N PHE A 190 -3.93 5.23 5.32
CA PHE A 190 -4.35 4.13 6.18
C PHE A 190 -3.41 3.95 7.39
N ASP A 191 -2.10 3.86 7.15
CA ASP A 191 -1.10 3.68 8.22
C ASP A 191 -1.14 4.83 9.24
N ILE A 192 -1.35 6.07 8.79
CA ILE A 192 -1.53 7.21 9.69
C ILE A 192 -2.78 7.05 10.54
N ASN A 193 -3.92 6.71 9.94
CA ASN A 193 -5.19 6.56 10.67
C ASN A 193 -5.07 5.48 11.74
N VAL A 194 -4.48 4.33 11.40
CA VAL A 194 -4.17 3.26 12.36
C VAL A 194 -3.25 3.74 13.47
N ALA A 195 -2.20 4.51 13.15
CA ALA A 195 -1.29 5.05 14.17
C ALA A 195 -1.99 6.05 15.10
N LEU A 196 -2.86 6.92 14.58
CA LEU A 196 -3.62 7.87 15.40
C LEU A 196 -4.56 7.18 16.40
N GLU A 197 -5.07 6.00 16.05
CA GLU A 197 -5.95 5.22 16.91
C GLU A 197 -5.18 4.36 17.92
N SER A 198 -4.11 3.69 17.47
CA SER A 198 -3.47 2.64 18.24
C SER A 198 -2.11 3.02 18.83
N GLN A 199 -1.31 3.83 18.13
CA GLN A 199 0.08 4.14 18.48
C GLN A 199 0.48 5.57 18.06
N PRO A 200 -0.09 6.64 18.67
CA PRO A 200 0.15 8.02 18.22
C PRO A 200 1.62 8.47 18.31
N LEU A 201 2.42 7.79 19.14
CA LEU A 201 3.85 8.05 19.28
C LEU A 201 4.66 7.70 18.02
N GLU A 202 4.12 6.87 17.12
CA GLU A 202 4.76 6.51 15.84
C GLU A 202 4.47 7.50 14.72
N THR A 203 3.44 8.35 14.87
CA THR A 203 3.03 9.35 13.87
C THR A 203 4.15 10.26 13.37
N PRO A 204 5.12 10.75 14.20
CA PRO A 204 6.23 11.55 13.69
C PRO A 204 7.07 10.84 12.62
N LYS A 205 7.36 9.54 12.80
CA LYS A 205 8.12 8.76 11.82
C LYS A 205 7.36 8.59 10.51
N LEU A 206 6.04 8.40 10.60
CA LEU A 206 5.18 8.34 9.43
C LEU A 206 5.22 9.69 8.70
N ILE A 207 5.04 10.81 9.38
CA ILE A 207 5.07 12.15 8.75
C ILE A 207 6.42 12.42 8.07
N ASP A 208 7.55 12.00 8.66
CA ASP A 208 8.85 12.12 7.99
C ASP A 208 8.92 11.27 6.70
N ARG A 209 8.36 10.06 6.72
CA ARG A 209 8.21 9.24 5.49
C ARG A 209 7.31 9.94 4.47
N LEU A 210 6.22 10.58 4.88
CA LEU A 210 5.35 11.34 3.99
C LEU A 210 6.12 12.45 3.25
N ASP A 211 6.91 13.23 3.98
CA ASP A 211 7.71 14.30 3.38
C ASP A 211 8.66 13.73 2.33
N SER A 212 9.31 12.59 2.62
CA SER A 212 10.13 11.88 1.64
C SER A 212 9.35 11.46 0.39
N LEU A 213 8.15 10.88 0.55
CA LEU A 213 7.29 10.47 -0.57
C LEU A 213 6.83 11.66 -1.43
N ILE A 214 6.48 12.77 -0.79
CA ILE A 214 6.13 14.03 -1.46
C ILE A 214 7.33 14.56 -2.27
N ASN A 215 8.52 14.56 -1.68
CA ASN A 215 9.73 15.08 -2.31
C ASN A 215 10.21 14.22 -3.49
N SER A 216 10.02 12.92 -3.39
CA SER A 216 10.41 11.93 -4.40
C SER A 216 9.34 11.72 -5.49
N ASN A 217 8.20 12.42 -5.41
CA ASN A 217 7.08 12.30 -6.34
C ASN A 217 6.42 10.89 -6.38
N PHE A 218 6.35 10.24 -5.22
CA PHE A 218 5.67 8.93 -5.06
C PHE A 218 4.21 9.04 -4.60
N ILE A 219 3.68 10.25 -4.48
CA ILE A 219 2.27 10.52 -4.15
C ILE A 219 1.53 10.96 -5.42
N SER A 220 0.30 10.50 -5.62
CA SER A 220 -0.47 10.79 -6.82
C SER A 220 -0.95 12.25 -6.84
N ASP A 221 -1.57 12.71 -5.76
CA ASP A 221 -1.97 14.11 -5.61
C ASP A 221 -1.64 14.62 -4.22
N ARG A 222 -0.67 15.54 -4.17
CA ARG A 222 -0.21 16.13 -2.92
C ARG A 222 -1.28 17.02 -2.28
N GLN A 223 -2.13 17.67 -3.08
CA GLN A 223 -3.17 18.56 -2.55
C GLN A 223 -4.26 17.78 -1.82
N GLN A 224 -4.48 16.52 -2.20
CA GLN A 224 -5.42 15.64 -1.51
C GLN A 224 -5.00 15.33 -0.06
N LEU A 225 -3.72 15.51 0.29
CA LEU A 225 -3.21 15.30 1.65
C LEU A 225 -3.42 16.50 2.58
N VAL A 226 -3.82 17.66 2.06
CA VAL A 226 -3.99 18.89 2.84
C VAL A 226 -4.95 18.72 4.03
N PRO A 227 -6.15 18.10 3.87
CA PRO A 227 -7.06 17.88 4.99
C PRO A 227 -6.43 17.03 6.11
N LEU A 228 -5.76 15.94 5.73
CA LEU A 228 -5.08 15.06 6.68
C LEU A 228 -3.95 15.79 7.42
N LEU A 229 -3.11 16.55 6.70
CA LEU A 229 -2.01 17.31 7.30
C LEU A 229 -2.51 18.39 8.26
N ARG A 230 -3.64 19.03 7.96
CA ARG A 230 -4.28 20.00 8.87
C ARG A 230 -4.77 19.32 10.13
N GLN A 231 -5.49 18.21 10.00
CA GLN A 231 -5.93 17.40 11.14
C GLN A 231 -4.73 16.98 12.01
N LEU A 232 -3.65 16.48 11.41
CA LEU A 232 -2.45 16.06 12.13
C LEU A 232 -1.74 17.21 12.85
N ALA A 233 -1.78 18.43 12.31
CA ALA A 233 -1.18 19.60 12.95
C ALA A 233 -1.96 20.06 14.19
N GLU A 234 -3.28 19.82 14.21
CA GLU A 234 -4.20 20.28 15.25
C GLU A 234 -4.49 19.19 16.30
N ASP A 235 -4.30 17.91 15.98
CA ASP A 235 -4.60 16.78 16.87
C ASP A 235 -3.63 16.66 18.06
N GLU A 236 -4.13 16.90 19.27
CA GLU A 236 -3.35 16.87 20.51
C GLU A 236 -2.79 15.48 20.87
N ARG A 237 -3.35 14.41 20.31
CA ARG A 237 -2.82 13.04 20.48
C ARG A 237 -1.49 12.86 19.76
N VAL A 238 -1.24 13.66 18.73
CA VAL A 238 0.01 13.63 17.96
C VAL A 238 1.11 14.35 18.75
N PRO A 239 2.29 13.72 18.94
CA PRO A 239 3.43 14.39 19.56
C PRO A 239 3.73 15.75 18.94
N LEU A 240 4.15 16.72 19.75
CA LEU A 240 4.42 18.09 19.28
C LEU A 240 5.37 18.15 18.07
N VAL A 241 6.36 17.26 18.03
CA VAL A 241 7.28 17.12 16.89
C VAL A 241 6.53 16.76 15.60
N GLY A 242 5.62 15.77 15.67
CA GLY A 242 4.77 15.36 14.55
C GLY A 242 3.85 16.49 14.08
N ARG A 243 3.19 17.19 15.02
CA ARG A 243 2.35 18.36 14.70
C ARG A 243 3.12 19.44 13.96
N ASN A 244 4.32 19.78 14.45
CA ASN A 244 5.19 20.78 13.82
C ASN A 244 5.67 20.35 12.43
N GLN A 245 5.97 19.06 12.24
CA GLN A 245 6.31 18.50 10.93
C GLN A 245 5.13 18.59 9.96
N ALA A 246 3.92 18.17 10.37
CA ALA A 246 2.71 18.27 9.56
C ALA A 246 2.43 19.73 9.14
N ALA A 247 2.52 20.68 10.07
CA ALA A 247 2.35 22.10 9.80
C ALA A 247 3.40 22.64 8.80
N ARG A 248 4.64 22.14 8.84
CA ARG A 248 5.69 22.51 7.89
C ARG A 248 5.39 21.98 6.48
N ILE A 249 4.96 20.73 6.36
CA ILE A 249 4.56 20.13 5.08
C ILE A 249 3.35 20.87 4.51
N LEU A 250 2.34 21.13 5.35
CA LEU A 250 1.14 21.89 4.95
C LEU A 250 1.51 23.24 4.33
N LYS A 251 2.33 24.05 5.03
CA LYS A 251 2.80 25.35 4.51
C LYS A 251 3.55 25.23 3.18
N LYS A 252 4.25 24.13 2.94
CA LYS A 252 4.96 23.89 1.68
C LYS A 252 3.99 23.56 0.55
N LEU A 253 2.98 22.76 0.81
CA LEU A 253 1.97 22.40 -0.18
C LEU A 253 1.07 23.58 -0.56
N GLU A 254 0.71 24.42 0.42
CA GLU A 254 -0.07 25.65 0.16
C GLU A 254 0.70 26.64 -0.72
N LYS A 255 2.02 26.76 -0.55
CA LYS A 255 2.88 27.59 -1.40
C LYS A 255 3.08 27.03 -2.81
N GLN A 256 2.96 25.71 -2.98
CA GLN A 256 3.13 25.04 -4.28
C GLN A 256 1.81 24.94 -5.06
N GLY A 257 0.66 25.08 -4.37
CA GLY A 257 -0.67 25.10 -4.98
C GLY A 257 -1.17 26.50 -5.36
N GLN A 258 -0.41 27.55 -5.01
CA GLN A 258 -0.59 28.92 -5.49
C GLN A 258 0.27 29.17 -6.73
#